data_AF-A0A2K3KWW4-F1
#
_entry.id   AF-A0A2K3KWW4-F1
#
_cell.length_a   1.000
_cell.length_b   1.000
_cell.length_c   1.000
_cell.angle_alpha   90.00
_cell.angle_beta   90.00
_cell.angle_gamma   90.00
#
_symmetry.space_group_name_H-M   'P 1'
#
loop_
_entity.id
_entity.type
_entity.pdbx_description
1 polymer ?
#
loop_
_entity_poly.entity_id
_entity_poly.type
_entity_poly.pdbx_seq_one_letter_code
_entity_poly.pdbx_strand_id
1 'polypeptide(L)'
;MELPEWTDIVKTAKFKELAPYDPDWYYIRAASMARKIYMRGGLGVGAFQRIYGGSQRNGSRPPHFCKSSGAIARHILQQLQNLNIIEMDTKG
;
A
#
# COMPACT_ATOMS: atom_id res chain seq x y z
N MET A 1 10.52 -9.22 8.48
CA MET A 1 9.80 -8.00 8.10
C MET A 1 9.67 -7.19 9.36
N GLU A 2 10.34 -6.05 9.44
CA GLU A 2 10.25 -5.20 10.62
C GLU A 2 9.06 -4.26 10.51
N LEU A 3 8.25 -4.19 11.58
CA LEU A 3 7.13 -3.27 11.63
C LEU A 3 7.63 -1.85 11.88
N PRO A 4 7.31 -0.89 11.02
CA PRO A 4 7.61 0.49 11.31
C PRO A 4 6.81 0.99 12.52
N GLU A 5 7.43 1.83 13.36
CA GLU A 5 6.81 2.40 14.57
C GLU A 5 5.47 3.13 14.32
N TRP A 6 5.27 3.61 13.10
CA TRP A 6 4.07 4.37 12.73
C TRP A 6 2.87 3.49 12.35
N THR A 7 2.97 2.15 12.32
CA THR A 7 1.89 1.28 11.84
C THR A 7 0.57 1.45 12.59
N ASP A 8 0.64 1.78 13.87
CA ASP A 8 -0.53 1.79 14.76
C ASP A 8 -1.28 3.13 14.73
N ILE A 9 -0.63 4.17 14.22
CA ILE A 9 -1.16 5.55 14.24
C ILE A 9 -1.59 6.04 12.86
N VAL A 10 -1.11 5.44 11.77
CA VAL A 10 -1.34 5.97 10.42
C VAL A 10 -2.63 5.47 9.78
N LYS A 11 -3.20 6.34 8.94
CA LYS A 11 -4.20 5.92 7.97
C LYS A 11 -3.53 5.34 6.73
N THR A 12 -4.18 4.35 6.14
CA THR A 12 -3.64 3.68 4.94
C THR A 12 -3.66 4.53 3.67
N ALA A 13 -4.51 5.56 3.66
CA ALA A 13 -4.62 6.54 2.58
C ALA A 13 -5.28 7.83 3.11
N LYS A 14 -5.08 8.96 2.41
CA LYS A 14 -5.63 10.25 2.84
C LYS A 14 -7.17 10.25 2.92
N PHE A 15 -7.81 9.48 2.04
CA PHE A 15 -9.26 9.41 1.92
C PHE A 15 -9.93 8.52 2.98
N LYS A 16 -9.15 7.75 3.75
CA LYS A 16 -9.68 7.00 4.88
C LYS A 16 -9.95 7.96 6.03
N GLU A 17 -11.04 7.74 6.74
CA GLU A 17 -11.41 8.52 7.93
C GLU A 17 -10.63 8.02 9.16
N LEU A 18 -10.49 6.70 9.30
CA LEU A 18 -9.86 6.03 10.44
C LEU A 18 -8.67 5.14 10.02
N ALA A 19 -7.85 4.76 11.01
CA ALA A 19 -6.80 3.74 10.86
C ALA A 19 -7.42 2.34 10.69
N PRO A 20 -6.67 1.35 10.17
CA PRO A 20 -7.12 -0.03 10.13
C PRO A 20 -7.41 -0.56 11.54
N TYR A 21 -8.49 -1.32 11.68
CA TYR A 21 -8.86 -1.96 12.96
C TYR A 21 -8.05 -3.22 13.26
N ASP A 22 -7.60 -3.90 12.21
CA ASP A 22 -6.84 -5.14 12.31
C ASP A 22 -5.38 -4.81 12.66
N PRO A 23 -4.82 -5.29 13.78
CA PRO A 23 -3.41 -5.05 14.12
C PRO A 23 -2.44 -5.64 13.06
N ASP A 24 -2.85 -6.72 12.38
CA ASP A 24 -2.04 -7.41 11.38
C ASP A 24 -2.22 -6.86 9.96
N TRP A 25 -2.89 -5.71 9.82
CA TRP A 25 -3.19 -5.09 8.52
C TRP A 25 -1.94 -4.91 7.63
N TYR A 26 -0.79 -4.67 8.26
CA TYR A 26 0.47 -4.45 7.57
C TYR A 26 0.95 -5.71 6.85
N TYR A 27 0.91 -6.85 7.54
CA TYR A 27 1.26 -8.16 6.98
C TYR A 27 0.29 -8.60 5.90
N ILE A 28 -1.01 -8.39 6.12
CA ILE A 28 -2.05 -8.69 5.13
C ILE A 28 -1.82 -7.86 3.86
N ARG A 29 -1.44 -6.59 4.01
CA ARG A 29 -1.10 -5.73 2.87
C ARG A 29 0.15 -6.24 2.16
N ALA A 30 1.19 -6.63 2.89
CA ALA A 30 2.42 -7.19 2.31
C ALA A 30 2.14 -8.46 1.49
N ALA A 31 1.37 -9.40 2.04
CA ALA A 31 0.96 -10.62 1.33
C ALA A 31 0.12 -10.30 0.07
N SER A 32 -0.81 -9.34 0.17
CA SER A 32 -1.62 -8.87 -0.95
C SER A 32 -0.78 -8.26 -2.07
N MET A 33 0.31 -7.55 -1.72
CA MET A 33 1.25 -6.97 -2.68
C MET A 33 2.07 -8.06 -3.37
N ALA A 34 2.71 -8.95 -2.60
CA ALA A 34 3.49 -10.07 -3.15
C ALA A 34 2.66 -10.92 -4.13
N ARG A 35 1.41 -11.26 -3.78
CA ARG A 35 0.50 -11.99 -4.67
C ARG A 35 0.24 -11.26 -6.00
N LYS A 36 0.10 -9.93 -5.96
CA LYS A 36 -0.19 -9.13 -7.16
C LYS A 36 1.03 -9.02 -8.07
N ILE A 37 2.22 -8.91 -7.48
CA ILE A 37 3.49 -8.94 -8.23
C ILE A 37 3.58 -10.26 -8.98
N TYR A 38 3.36 -11.38 -8.29
CA TYR A 38 3.38 -12.71 -8.92
C TYR A 38 2.38 -12.83 -10.08
N MET A 39 1.17 -12.30 -9.92
CA MET A 39 0.13 -12.43 -10.95
C MET A 39 0.28 -11.52 -12.17
N ARG A 40 0.84 -10.31 -12.02
CA ARG A 40 0.85 -9.30 -13.09
C ARG A 40 2.25 -8.97 -13.62
N GLY A 41 3.30 -9.15 -12.84
CA GLY A 41 4.65 -8.64 -13.15
C GLY A 41 4.72 -7.12 -13.25
N GLY A 42 5.93 -6.55 -13.15
CA GLY A 42 6.22 -5.13 -13.44
C GLY A 42 5.37 -4.10 -12.67
N LEU A 43 5.03 -4.39 -11.40
CA LEU A 43 4.20 -3.52 -10.58
C LEU A 43 5.06 -2.63 -9.66
N GLY A 44 5.19 -1.36 -10.03
CA GLY A 44 5.81 -0.35 -9.17
C GLY A 44 4.87 0.25 -8.11
N VAL A 45 5.43 1.14 -7.28
CA VAL A 45 4.70 1.86 -6.21
C VAL A 45 3.44 2.56 -6.71
N GLY A 46 3.51 3.22 -7.87
CA GLY A 46 2.37 3.96 -8.44
C GLY A 46 1.19 3.07 -8.83
N ALA A 47 1.45 1.83 -9.23
CA ALA A 47 0.41 0.85 -9.52
C ALA A 47 -0.31 0.42 -8.23
N PHE A 48 0.45 0.14 -7.16
CA PHE A 48 -0.12 -0.16 -5.85
C PHE A 48 -0.91 1.00 -5.25
N GLN A 49 -0.47 2.23 -5.48
CA GLN A 49 -1.24 3.42 -5.09
C GLN A 49 -2.61 3.51 -5.76
N ARG A 50 -2.73 3.03 -7.00
CA ARG A 50 -4.01 2.94 -7.70
C ARG A 50 -4.85 1.75 -7.22
N ILE A 51 -4.24 0.58 -7.06
CA ILE A 51 -4.91 -0.66 -6.65
C ILE A 51 -5.55 -0.52 -5.27
N TYR A 52 -4.83 0.08 -4.31
CA TYR A 52 -5.34 0.36 -2.97
C TYR A 52 -5.99 1.74 -2.84
N GLY A 53 -6.13 2.46 -3.96
CA GLY A 53 -6.86 3.73 -4.02
C GLY A 53 -8.36 3.53 -3.81
N GLY A 54 -9.08 4.63 -3.65
CA GLY A 54 -10.51 4.57 -3.36
C GLY A 54 -11.21 5.90 -3.56
N SER A 55 -12.51 5.88 -3.31
CA SER A 55 -13.36 7.07 -3.42
C SER A 55 -13.17 7.97 -2.20
N GLN A 56 -12.80 9.23 -2.43
CA GLN A 56 -12.65 10.23 -1.37
C GLN A 56 -13.97 10.94 -1.12
N ARG A 57 -14.43 10.89 0.13
CA ARG A 57 -15.57 11.68 0.61
C ARG A 57 -15.14 13.15 0.76
N ASN A 58 -15.76 14.03 -0.02
CA ASN A 58 -15.47 15.47 -0.04
C ASN A 58 -16.58 16.28 0.65
N GLY A 59 -17.24 15.70 1.67
CA GLY A 59 -18.39 16.30 2.35
C GLY A 59 -19.58 16.43 1.39
N SER A 60 -20.01 17.66 1.14
CA SER A 60 -21.13 17.99 0.25
C SER A 60 -20.79 17.88 -1.25
N ARG A 61 -19.51 17.88 -1.61
CA ARG A 61 -19.06 17.78 -3.01
C ARG A 61 -19.05 16.32 -3.48
N PRO A 62 -19.24 16.04 -4.79
CA PRO A 62 -19.16 14.69 -5.32
C PRO A 62 -17.86 13.96 -4.95
N PRO A 63 -17.93 12.63 -4.76
CA PRO A 63 -16.76 11.86 -4.43
C PRO A 63 -15.89 11.62 -5.67
N HIS A 64 -14.57 11.73 -5.51
CA HIS A 64 -13.59 11.52 -6.58
C HIS A 64 -12.53 10.49 -6.16
N PHE A 65 -11.94 9.81 -7.15
CA PHE A 65 -10.88 8.84 -6.89
C PHE A 65 -9.65 9.51 -6.28
N CYS A 66 -9.11 8.89 -5.22
CA CYS A 66 -7.86 9.27 -4.60
C CYS A 66 -6.93 8.06 -4.44
N LYS A 67 -5.65 8.29 -4.72
CA LYS A 67 -4.57 7.30 -4.57
C LYS A 67 -4.32 6.97 -3.10
N SER A 68 -3.83 5.77 -2.83
CA SER A 68 -3.36 5.38 -1.49
C SER A 68 -2.01 5.99 -1.13
N SER A 69 -1.60 5.81 0.12
CA SER A 69 -0.27 6.25 0.58
C SER A 69 0.84 5.53 -0.19
N GLY A 70 1.74 6.31 -0.78
CA GLY A 70 2.94 5.79 -1.46
C GLY A 70 4.04 5.40 -0.48
N ALA A 71 4.11 6.03 0.69
CA ALA A 71 5.09 5.71 1.73
C ALA A 71 4.92 4.28 2.24
N ILE A 72 3.66 3.87 2.50
CA ILE A 72 3.34 2.51 2.95
C ILE A 72 3.73 1.48 1.88
N ALA A 73 3.33 1.71 0.62
CA ALA A 73 3.65 0.79 -0.47
C ALA A 73 5.17 0.68 -0.68
N ARG A 74 5.91 1.79 -0.66
CA ARG A 74 7.36 1.80 -0.79
C ARG A 74 8.04 1.04 0.33
N HIS A 75 7.65 1.28 1.58
CA HIS A 75 8.26 0.60 2.73
C HIS A 75 8.04 -0.91 2.66
N ILE A 76 6.83 -1.35 2.31
CA ILE A 76 6.53 -2.78 2.15
C ILE A 76 7.41 -3.40 1.05
N LEU A 77 7.54 -2.74 -0.10
CA LEU A 77 8.39 -3.25 -1.20
C LEU A 77 9.87 -3.33 -0.78
N GLN A 78 10.40 -2.31 -0.11
CA GLN A 78 11.77 -2.35 0.41
C GLN A 78 11.97 -3.50 1.40
N GLN A 79 11.02 -3.75 2.29
CA GLN A 79 11.07 -4.88 3.22
C GLN A 79 10.99 -6.23 2.50
N LEU A 80 10.12 -6.37 1.50
CA LEU A 80 10.03 -7.59 0.68
C LEU A 80 11.30 -7.83 -0.14
N GLN A 81 11.97 -6.76 -0.59
CA GLN A 81 13.25 -6.84 -1.28
C GLN A 81 14.35 -7.31 -0.32
N ASN A 82 14.42 -6.77 0.90
CA ASN A 82 15.38 -7.21 1.91
C ASN A 82 15.21 -8.69 2.29
N LEU A 83 13.98 -9.21 2.17
CA LEU A 83 13.67 -10.62 2.39
C LEU A 83 13.92 -11.50 1.15
N ASN A 84 14.45 -10.94 0.05
CA ASN A 84 14.66 -11.61 -1.24
C ASN A 84 13.40 -12.25 -1.83
N ILE A 85 12.22 -11.67 -1.55
CA ILE A 85 10.94 -12.12 -2.13
C ILE A 85 10.68 -11.46 -3.48
N ILE A 86 11.19 -10.24 -3.67
CA ILE A 86 11.04 -9.46 -4.89
C ILE A 86 12.39 -8.88 -5.33
N GLU A 87 12.54 -8.68 -6.63
CA GLU A 87 13.70 -8.03 -7.23
C GLU A 87 13.26 -6.74 -7.92
N MET A 88 14.15 -5.74 -7.98
CA MET A 88 13.90 -4.51 -8.73
C MET A 88 14.36 -4.67 -10.17
N ASP A 89 13.43 -4.55 -11.12
CA ASP A 89 13.77 -4.37 -12.52
C ASP A 89 14.00 -2.88 -12.82
N THR A 90 14.88 -2.61 -13.77
CA THR A 90 15.18 -1.28 -14.32
C THR A 90 13.96 -0.56 -14.88
N LYS A 91 12.92 -1.31 -15.31
CA LYS A 91 11.66 -0.77 -15.83
C LYS A 91 10.56 -0.62 -14.78
N GLY A 92 10.80 -1.09 -13.55
CA GLY A 92 9.91 -0.91 -12.39
C GLY A 92 9.39 -2.20 -11.78
#